data_AF-A0A0J7NBA3-F1
#
_entry.id   AF-A0A0J7NBA3-F1
#
_cell.length_a   1.000
_cell.length_b   1.000
_cell.length_c   1.000
_cell.angle_alpha   90.00
_cell.angle_beta   90.00
_cell.angle_gamma   90.00
#
_symmetry.space_group_name_H-M   'P 1'
#
loop_
_entity.id
_entity.type
_entity.pdbx_description
1 polymer ?
#
loop_
_entity_poly.entity_id
_entity_poly.type
_entity_poly.pdbx_seq_one_letter_code
_entity_poly.pdbx_strand_id
1 'polypeptide(L)'
;MQYIKFTSDDISYKLPIKRAELSDIDPDKLAHVLEDGLKRTFVNVSVKWVECPDLTQEPFNLAAPGLCGKPALMEVGDLSYLNPNPRKDKIYHINPILKFLNRHCNNSFIFGTGISEHPNDGTLGENLRCKSTHCLSHHNAGNHYLVDDTEDRIEYLGYFSPAKNVYRIDESRFGLPNLQ
;
A
#
# COMPACT_ATOMS: atom_id res chain seq x y z
N MET A 1 -46.60 6.24 -8.07
CA MET A 1 -45.18 6.61 -7.95
C MET A 1 -44.42 5.33 -7.65
N GLN A 2 -43.58 4.87 -8.58
CA GLN A 2 -42.77 3.67 -8.39
C GLN A 2 -41.35 4.11 -8.08
N TYR A 3 -40.86 3.75 -6.91
CA TYR A 3 -39.44 3.83 -6.57
C TYR A 3 -38.86 2.44 -6.80
N ILE A 4 -37.80 2.36 -7.59
CA ILE A 4 -37.04 1.12 -7.77
C ILE A 4 -35.67 1.36 -7.14
N LYS A 5 -35.36 0.58 -6.10
CA LYS A 5 -34.04 0.51 -5.50
C LYS A 5 -33.38 -0.77 -5.96
N PHE A 6 -32.30 -0.62 -6.71
CA PHE A 6 -31.42 -1.72 -7.05
C PHE A 6 -30.21 -1.65 -6.11
N THR A 7 -29.86 -2.76 -5.47
CA THR A 7 -28.52 -3.00 -4.95
C THR A 7 -27.83 -3.93 -5.93
N SER A 8 -26.62 -3.58 -6.39
CA SER A 8 -25.78 -4.52 -7.12
C SER A 8 -25.11 -5.45 -6.11
N ASP A 9 -25.89 -6.36 -5.52
CA ASP A 9 -25.30 -7.54 -4.91
C ASP A 9 -24.97 -8.49 -6.07
N ASP A 10 -23.69 -8.89 -6.14
CA ASP A 10 -23.09 -9.80 -7.13
C ASP A 10 -22.84 -9.28 -8.56
N ILE A 11 -22.02 -8.22 -8.70
CA ILE A 11 -21.00 -8.32 -9.75
C ILE A 11 -19.95 -9.27 -9.20
N SER A 12 -19.95 -10.52 -9.66
CA SER A 12 -18.86 -11.45 -9.43
C SER A 12 -17.59 -10.87 -10.06
N TYR A 13 -16.88 -10.02 -9.33
CA TYR A 13 -15.54 -9.56 -9.65
C TYR A 13 -14.61 -10.78 -9.59
N LYS A 14 -14.62 -11.60 -10.65
CA LYS A 14 -13.64 -12.70 -10.81
C LYS A 14 -12.36 -12.10 -11.39
N LEU A 15 -11.75 -11.19 -10.65
CA LEU A 15 -10.38 -10.78 -10.92
C LEU A 15 -9.47 -11.99 -10.63
N PRO A 16 -8.50 -12.30 -11.49
CA PRO A 16 -7.55 -13.35 -11.19
C PRO A 16 -6.73 -12.92 -9.97
N ILE A 17 -6.68 -13.79 -8.95
CA ILE A 17 -6.00 -13.50 -7.69
C ILE A 17 -4.95 -14.57 -7.42
N LYS A 18 -3.74 -14.13 -7.12
CA LYS A 18 -2.68 -14.95 -6.56
C LYS A 18 -2.49 -14.55 -5.11
N ARG A 19 -2.39 -15.55 -4.23
CA ARG A 19 -2.12 -15.35 -2.81
C ARG A 19 -0.85 -16.10 -2.43
N ALA A 20 0.01 -15.45 -1.66
CA ALA A 20 1.13 -16.08 -0.98
C ALA A 20 1.07 -15.76 0.52
N GLU A 21 1.35 -16.75 1.34
CA GLU A 21 1.59 -16.57 2.77
C GLU A 21 3.09 -16.37 2.98
N LEU A 22 3.44 -15.39 3.82
CA LEU A 22 4.83 -15.11 4.18
C LEU A 22 5.17 -15.85 5.46
N SER A 23 6.37 -16.42 5.52
CA SER A 23 6.83 -17.10 6.73
C SER A 23 6.99 -16.12 7.88
N ASP A 24 6.79 -16.61 9.10
CA ASP A 24 7.09 -15.83 10.29
C ASP A 24 8.58 -15.44 10.28
N ILE A 25 8.83 -14.22 10.76
CA ILE A 25 10.16 -13.64 10.81
C ILE A 25 10.52 -13.47 12.28
N ASP A 26 11.75 -13.84 12.62
CA ASP A 26 12.31 -13.56 13.94
C ASP A 26 12.51 -12.04 14.10
N PRO A 27 11.86 -11.41 15.10
CA PRO A 27 11.92 -9.96 15.33
C PRO A 27 13.34 -9.40 15.43
N ASP A 28 14.19 -10.07 16.21
CA ASP A 28 15.54 -9.60 16.52
C ASP A 28 16.44 -9.75 15.29
N LYS A 29 16.31 -10.87 14.58
CA LYS A 29 17.00 -11.11 13.31
C LYS A 29 16.60 -10.08 12.26
N LEU A 30 15.32 -9.71 12.16
CA LEU A 30 14.87 -8.73 11.19
C LEU A 30 15.41 -7.34 11.51
N ALA A 31 15.33 -6.91 12.78
CA ALA A 31 15.89 -5.64 13.21
C ALA A 31 17.39 -5.56 12.90
N HIS A 32 18.14 -6.63 13.20
CA HIS A 32 19.57 -6.71 12.92
C HIS A 32 19.90 -6.63 11.43
N VAL A 33 19.22 -7.42 10.58
CA VAL A 33 19.45 -7.41 9.11
C VAL A 33 19.12 -6.05 8.49
N LEU A 34 18.05 -5.40 8.93
CA LEU A 34 17.67 -4.07 8.45
C LEU A 34 18.70 -3.01 8.88
N GLU A 35 19.14 -3.05 10.15
CA GLU A 35 20.14 -2.13 10.66
C GLU A 35 21.45 -2.24 9.88
N ASP A 36 21.94 -3.46 9.68
CA ASP A 36 23.18 -3.73 8.93
C ASP A 36 23.07 -3.33 7.46
N GLY A 37 21.89 -3.50 6.85
CA GLY A 37 21.62 -3.04 5.48
C GLY A 37 21.66 -1.52 5.38
N LEU A 38 20.98 -0.82 6.28
CA LEU A 38 20.88 0.65 6.29
C LEU A 38 22.21 1.33 6.61
N LYS A 39 23.05 0.74 7.48
CA LYS A 39 24.39 1.26 7.81
C LYS A 39 25.34 1.33 6.61
N ARG A 40 25.02 0.67 5.50
CA ARG A 40 25.78 0.78 4.25
C ARG A 40 25.55 2.10 3.52
N THR A 41 24.45 2.79 3.85
CA THR A 41 24.01 4.01 3.16
C THR A 41 23.94 5.19 4.12
N PHE A 42 23.52 4.98 5.37
CA PHE A 42 23.28 6.03 6.37
C PHE A 42 24.33 6.02 7.48
N VAL A 43 24.72 7.21 7.93
CA VAL A 43 25.76 7.38 8.98
C VAL A 43 25.26 6.94 10.35
N ASN A 44 24.05 7.36 10.72
CA ASN A 44 23.44 7.03 12.00
C ASN A 44 22.20 6.17 11.75
N VAL A 45 22.20 4.95 12.29
CA VAL A 45 21.09 3.99 12.14
C VAL A 45 20.82 3.34 13.48
N SER A 46 19.55 3.28 13.86
CA SER A 46 19.05 2.49 14.98
C SER A 46 17.77 1.80 14.52
N VAL A 47 17.76 0.46 14.52
CA VAL A 47 16.54 -0.31 14.24
C VAL A 47 16.17 -1.13 15.47
N LYS A 48 14.92 -1.02 15.90
CA LYS A 48 14.40 -1.74 17.08
C LYS A 48 13.05 -2.35 16.78
N TRP A 49 12.84 -3.56 17.27
CA TRP A 49 11.50 -4.11 17.36
C TRP A 49 10.80 -3.53 18.59
N VAL A 50 9.75 -2.74 18.37
CA VAL A 50 9.05 -1.99 19.41
C VAL A 50 7.55 -2.23 19.32
N GLU A 51 6.84 -1.93 20.41
CA GLU A 51 5.39 -1.79 20.33
C GLU A 51 5.03 -0.60 19.41
N CYS A 52 4.01 -0.78 18.58
CA CYS A 52 3.53 0.29 17.70
C CYS A 52 3.00 1.44 18.57
N PRO A 53 3.51 2.67 18.42
CA PRO A 53 2.92 3.81 19.10
C PRO A 53 1.52 4.08 18.53
N ASP A 54 0.75 4.91 19.24
CA ASP A 54 -0.54 5.38 18.72
C ASP A 54 -0.33 6.34 17.54
N LEU A 55 -0.56 5.83 16.34
CA LEU A 55 -0.37 6.59 15.10
C LEU A 55 -1.53 7.55 14.80
N THR A 56 -2.58 7.60 15.62
CA THR A 56 -3.59 8.67 15.51
C THR A 56 -3.07 10.02 16.00
N GLN A 57 -1.98 10.03 16.77
CA GLN A 57 -1.39 11.24 17.31
C GLN A 57 -0.41 11.89 16.32
N GLU A 58 -0.07 13.16 16.57
CA GLU A 58 1.05 13.84 15.91
C GLU A 58 2.35 13.02 16.07
N PRO A 59 3.23 12.97 15.06
CA PRO A 59 3.14 13.68 13.77
C PRO A 59 2.33 12.95 12.69
N PHE A 60 1.80 11.76 12.97
CA PHE A 60 1.27 10.87 11.94
C PHE A 60 -0.18 11.14 11.59
N ASN A 61 -1.03 11.43 12.58
CA ASN A 61 -2.46 11.73 12.41
C ASN A 61 -3.19 10.71 11.50
N LEU A 62 -2.86 9.43 11.61
CA LEU A 62 -3.47 8.39 10.79
C LEU A 62 -4.90 8.10 11.25
N ALA A 63 -5.70 7.55 10.34
CA ALA A 63 -7.07 7.13 10.61
C ALA A 63 -7.19 5.89 11.54
N ALA A 64 -6.06 5.29 11.91
CA ALA A 64 -6.00 4.11 12.77
C ALA A 64 -4.83 4.21 13.76
N PRO A 65 -4.96 3.61 14.96
CA PRO A 65 -3.95 3.72 16.01
C PRO A 65 -2.66 2.95 15.73
N GLY A 66 -2.63 2.07 14.72
CA GLY A 66 -1.41 1.31 14.43
C GLY A 66 -1.47 0.47 13.16
N LEU A 67 -0.34 -0.17 12.86
CA LEU A 67 -0.11 -0.97 11.63
C LEU A 67 -0.17 -2.49 11.88
N CYS A 68 -0.58 -2.91 13.07
CA CYS A 68 -0.54 -4.29 13.53
C CYS A 68 -1.87 -5.04 13.27
N GLY A 69 -1.95 -6.31 13.69
CA GLY A 69 -3.14 -7.16 13.53
C GLY A 69 -2.96 -8.20 12.43
N LYS A 70 -3.64 -8.04 11.29
CA LYS A 70 -3.52 -8.92 10.12
C LYS A 70 -2.89 -8.16 8.94
N PRO A 71 -1.62 -7.75 9.03
CA PRO A 71 -0.97 -6.99 7.96
C PRO A 71 -0.89 -7.83 6.68
N ALA A 72 -1.18 -7.20 5.55
CA ALA A 72 -1.07 -7.81 4.24
C ALA A 72 -0.66 -6.78 3.20
N LEU A 73 0.14 -7.21 2.23
CA LEU A 73 0.43 -6.45 1.05
C LEU A 73 -0.60 -6.80 -0.03
N MET A 74 -1.10 -5.79 -0.72
CA MET A 74 -2.01 -5.95 -1.84
C MET A 74 -1.41 -5.23 -3.04
N GLU A 75 -1.35 -5.89 -4.19
CA GLU A 75 -1.01 -5.30 -5.48
C GLU A 75 -2.24 -5.49 -6.37
N VAL A 76 -2.83 -4.39 -6.82
CA VAL A 76 -4.06 -4.38 -7.63
C VAL A 76 -3.74 -3.77 -8.98
N GLY A 77 -4.07 -4.50 -10.06
CA GLY A 77 -3.77 -4.10 -11.41
C GLY A 77 -2.32 -4.37 -11.82
N ASP A 78 -1.88 -3.65 -12.86
CA ASP A 78 -0.55 -3.78 -13.44
C ASP A 78 -0.18 -2.47 -14.16
N LEU A 79 1.11 -2.08 -14.12
CA LEU A 79 1.60 -0.88 -14.80
C LEU A 79 1.46 -0.96 -16.32
N SER A 80 1.44 -2.16 -16.90
CA SER A 80 1.15 -2.36 -18.32
C SER A 80 -0.26 -1.91 -18.71
N TYR A 81 -1.17 -1.71 -17.76
CA TYR A 81 -2.48 -1.12 -18.03
C TYR A 81 -2.43 0.39 -18.25
N LEU A 82 -1.29 1.03 -17.99
CA LEU A 82 -1.07 2.46 -18.24
C LEU A 82 -0.35 2.72 -19.56
N ASN A 83 0.36 1.71 -20.09
CA ASN A 83 1.27 1.87 -21.22
C ASN A 83 0.87 0.97 -22.41
N PRO A 84 0.99 1.43 -23.67
CA PRO A 84 1.31 2.81 -24.08
C PRO A 84 0.14 3.79 -23.90
N ASN A 85 -1.08 3.28 -23.77
CA ASN A 85 -2.28 4.06 -23.52
C ASN A 85 -3.02 3.50 -22.29
N PRO A 86 -3.49 4.37 -21.37
CA PRO A 86 -4.24 3.93 -20.21
C PRO A 86 -5.51 3.16 -20.56
N ARG A 87 -5.69 2.02 -19.89
CA ARG A 87 -6.90 1.20 -19.94
C ARG A 87 -7.96 1.71 -18.98
N LYS A 88 -8.87 2.51 -19.51
CA LYS A 88 -9.98 3.11 -18.74
C LYS A 88 -11.01 2.10 -18.24
N ASP A 89 -10.99 0.87 -18.75
CA ASP A 89 -11.82 -0.23 -18.26
C ASP A 89 -11.30 -0.85 -16.96
N LYS A 90 -10.06 -0.55 -16.56
CA LYS A 90 -9.44 -1.06 -15.34
C LYS A 90 -9.70 -0.14 -14.15
N ILE A 91 -10.94 -0.19 -13.66
CA ILE A 91 -11.39 0.50 -12.46
C ILE A 91 -11.52 -0.52 -11.33
N TYR A 92 -10.95 -0.20 -10.17
CA TYR A 92 -10.96 -1.06 -8.99
C TYR A 92 -11.69 -0.36 -7.84
N HIS A 93 -12.39 -1.16 -7.05
CA HIS A 93 -13.04 -0.69 -5.83
C HIS A 93 -12.59 -1.57 -4.66
N ILE A 94 -12.00 -0.94 -3.64
CA ILE A 94 -11.47 -1.64 -2.45
C ILE A 94 -12.53 -2.41 -1.70
N ASN A 95 -13.74 -1.87 -1.54
CA ASN A 95 -14.76 -2.53 -0.73
C ASN A 95 -15.12 -3.94 -1.25
N PRO A 96 -15.43 -4.11 -2.56
CA PRO A 96 -15.54 -5.45 -3.16
C PRO A 96 -14.31 -6.34 -2.98
N ILE A 97 -13.11 -5.79 -3.15
CA ILE A 97 -11.85 -6.55 -3.00
C ILE A 97 -11.69 -7.05 -1.57
N LEU A 98 -11.88 -6.20 -0.56
CA LEU A 98 -11.80 -6.59 0.84
C LEU A 98 -12.82 -7.67 1.19
N LYS A 99 -14.08 -7.52 0.76
CA LYS A 99 -15.11 -8.55 0.94
C LYS A 99 -14.66 -9.88 0.36
N PHE A 100 -14.14 -9.87 -0.87
CA PHE A 100 -13.64 -11.08 -1.54
C PHE A 100 -12.47 -11.74 -0.77
N LEU A 101 -11.58 -10.94 -0.18
CA LEU A 101 -10.45 -11.42 0.62
C LEU A 101 -10.83 -11.78 2.06
N ASN A 102 -12.13 -11.81 2.39
CA ASN A 102 -12.64 -12.01 3.75
C ASN A 102 -12.04 -11.02 4.76
N ARG A 103 -11.94 -9.75 4.35
CA ARG A 103 -11.53 -8.61 5.17
C ARG A 103 -12.70 -7.65 5.34
N HIS A 104 -12.91 -7.17 6.55
CA HIS A 104 -14.02 -6.27 6.86
C HIS A 104 -13.60 -4.81 6.63
N CYS A 105 -14.33 -4.10 5.78
CA CYS A 105 -14.10 -2.67 5.47
C CYS A 105 -14.11 -1.80 6.74
N ASN A 106 -14.99 -2.10 7.70
CA ASN A 106 -15.17 -1.30 8.92
C ASN A 106 -14.03 -1.48 9.94
N ASN A 107 -13.08 -2.38 9.67
CA ASN A 107 -11.94 -2.67 10.55
C ASN A 107 -10.67 -2.94 9.72
N SER A 108 -10.53 -2.25 8.59
CA SER A 108 -9.33 -2.32 7.75
C SER A 108 -8.76 -0.91 7.60
N PHE A 109 -7.52 -0.72 8.03
CA PHE A 109 -6.73 0.45 7.69
C PHE A 109 -5.90 0.15 6.45
N ILE A 110 -6.05 0.98 5.41
CA ILE A 110 -5.37 0.81 4.13
C ILE A 110 -4.62 2.08 3.83
N PHE A 111 -3.35 1.92 3.47
CA PHE A 111 -2.48 3.00 3.03
C PHE A 111 -1.57 2.46 1.93
N GLY A 112 -1.07 3.37 1.10
CA GLY A 112 -0.19 3.04 -0.01
C GLY A 112 -0.37 4.04 -1.14
N THR A 113 -0.02 3.60 -2.34
CA THR A 113 0.00 4.45 -3.53
C THR A 113 -0.94 3.91 -4.59
N GLY A 114 -1.41 4.79 -5.46
CA GLY A 114 -2.09 4.37 -6.66
C GLY A 114 -2.47 5.54 -7.55
N ILE A 115 -3.22 5.23 -8.60
CA ILE A 115 -3.56 6.17 -9.66
C ILE A 115 -5.09 6.23 -9.76
N SER A 116 -5.64 7.44 -9.82
CA SER A 116 -7.06 7.69 -10.09
C SER A 116 -7.19 8.73 -11.20
N GLU A 117 -8.16 8.54 -12.09
CA GLU A 117 -8.52 9.53 -13.12
C GLU A 117 -9.46 10.62 -12.59
N HIS A 118 -10.06 10.45 -11.40
CA HIS A 118 -11.03 11.38 -10.83
C HIS A 118 -10.44 12.18 -9.65
N PRO A 119 -10.82 13.47 -9.49
CA PRO A 119 -10.56 14.18 -8.24
C PRO A 119 -11.22 13.43 -7.08
N ASN A 120 -10.54 13.43 -5.93
CA ASN A 120 -10.86 12.61 -4.76
C ASN A 120 -12.34 12.71 -4.36
N ASP A 121 -13.13 11.69 -4.67
CA ASP A 121 -14.53 11.50 -4.26
C ASP A 121 -14.65 10.52 -3.07
N GLY A 122 -13.53 10.23 -2.41
CA GLY A 122 -13.42 9.18 -1.40
C GLY A 122 -13.05 7.81 -1.97
N THR A 123 -12.79 7.70 -3.27
CA THR A 123 -12.15 6.53 -3.87
C THR A 123 -10.62 6.66 -3.82
N LEU A 124 -9.96 5.66 -3.24
CA LEU A 124 -8.51 5.55 -3.32
C LEU A 124 -8.15 5.24 -4.78
N GLY A 125 -7.25 6.03 -5.37
CA GLY A 125 -6.61 5.64 -6.64
C GLY A 125 -5.71 4.44 -6.37
N GLU A 126 -5.80 3.40 -7.20
CA GLU A 126 -5.29 2.07 -6.84
C GLU A 126 -4.39 1.50 -7.92
N ASN A 127 -3.09 1.54 -7.61
CA ASN A 127 -2.03 0.77 -8.24
C ASN A 127 -0.94 0.67 -7.17
N LEU A 128 -1.08 -0.33 -6.29
CA LEU A 128 -0.12 -0.58 -5.23
C LEU A 128 1.09 -1.29 -5.82
N ARG A 129 2.26 -0.63 -5.77
CA ARG A 129 3.54 -1.16 -6.23
C ARG A 129 4.41 -1.47 -5.01
N CYS A 130 5.09 -2.62 -5.01
CA CYS A 130 6.04 -3.03 -3.94
C CYS A 130 7.21 -2.03 -3.67
N LYS A 131 7.39 -1.00 -4.50
CA LYS A 131 8.41 0.06 -4.35
C LYS A 131 7.84 1.40 -4.78
N SER A 132 6.93 1.94 -3.97
CA SER A 132 6.28 3.22 -4.22
C SER A 132 5.95 3.87 -2.90
N THR A 133 6.49 5.06 -2.69
CA THR A 133 6.32 5.84 -1.46
C THR A 133 5.70 7.18 -1.84
N HIS A 134 4.55 7.51 -1.29
CA HIS A 134 4.00 8.85 -1.38
C HIS A 134 4.15 9.53 -0.02
N CYS A 135 4.60 10.78 -0.04
CA CYS A 135 4.75 11.60 1.15
C CYS A 135 3.63 12.63 1.21
N LEU A 136 3.18 12.95 2.42
CA LEU A 136 2.22 14.01 2.72
C LEU A 136 2.76 14.83 3.90
N SER A 137 2.42 16.12 3.96
CA SER A 137 2.90 17.03 4.99
C SER A 137 1.83 18.04 5.41
N HIS A 138 1.96 18.59 6.61
CA HIS A 138 1.11 19.68 7.12
C HIS A 138 1.36 21.03 6.43
N HIS A 139 2.44 21.17 5.67
CA HIS A 139 2.74 22.37 4.89
C HIS A 139 2.28 22.26 3.42
N ASN A 140 1.22 21.48 3.19
CA ASN A 140 0.55 21.33 1.90
C ASN A 140 1.48 20.85 0.76
N ALA A 141 2.47 20.02 1.09
CA ALA A 141 3.31 19.33 0.11
C ALA A 141 3.07 17.82 0.16
N GLY A 142 3.04 17.18 -1.01
CA GLY A 142 2.98 15.73 -1.12
C GLY A 142 3.13 15.27 -2.56
N ASN A 143 3.87 14.18 -2.77
CA ASN A 143 4.10 13.60 -4.09
C ASN A 143 4.70 12.18 -3.97
N HIS A 144 4.96 11.55 -5.11
CA HIS A 144 5.78 10.36 -5.24
C HIS A 144 7.23 10.67 -4.85
N TYR A 145 7.71 10.04 -3.79
CA TYR A 145 9.09 10.14 -3.36
C TYR A 145 9.99 9.38 -4.36
N LEU A 146 11.03 10.05 -4.85
CA LEU A 146 12.01 9.47 -5.77
C LEU A 146 13.34 9.22 -5.06
N VAL A 147 13.96 10.30 -4.60
CA VAL A 147 15.21 10.32 -3.85
C VAL A 147 15.31 11.69 -3.19
N ASP A 148 16.04 11.79 -2.10
CA ASP A 148 16.42 13.08 -1.54
C ASP A 148 17.57 13.68 -2.36
N ASP A 149 17.43 14.93 -2.74
CA ASP A 149 18.39 15.68 -3.57
C ASP A 149 18.94 16.92 -2.85
N THR A 150 18.78 16.99 -1.54
CA THR A 150 19.18 18.15 -0.73
C THR A 150 20.60 18.04 -0.18
N GLU A 151 21.26 19.18 0.00
CA GLU A 151 22.57 19.29 0.66
C GLU A 151 22.48 19.24 2.21
N ASP A 152 21.25 19.22 2.75
CA ASP A 152 20.97 19.28 4.18
C ASP A 152 21.09 17.91 4.87
N ARG A 153 21.17 17.93 6.21
CA ARG A 153 21.04 16.69 6.99
C ARG A 153 19.62 16.16 6.89
N ILE A 154 19.49 14.95 6.36
CA ILE A 154 18.22 14.24 6.25
C ILE A 154 18.07 13.26 7.41
N GLU A 155 16.88 13.22 7.99
CA GLU A 155 16.50 12.30 9.07
C GLU A 155 15.20 11.58 8.72
N TYR A 156 15.15 10.26 8.96
CA TYR A 156 13.95 9.46 8.76
C TYR A 156 13.58 8.74 10.05
N LEU A 157 12.28 8.77 10.37
CA LEU A 157 11.67 7.94 11.38
C LEU A 157 10.55 7.14 10.71
N GLY A 158 10.64 5.82 10.74
CA GLY A 158 9.67 4.92 10.11
C GLY A 158 9.20 3.82 11.05
N TYR A 159 7.88 3.60 11.08
CA TYR A 159 7.26 2.44 11.72
C TYR A 159 6.80 1.46 10.64
N PHE A 160 7.26 0.22 10.72
CA PHE A 160 6.98 -0.82 9.73
C PHE A 160 6.37 -2.06 10.40
N SER A 161 5.48 -2.73 9.68
CA SER A 161 4.84 -3.98 10.12
C SER A 161 4.98 -5.01 9.00
N PRO A 162 5.64 -6.17 9.24
CA PRO A 162 5.81 -7.17 8.20
C PRO A 162 4.47 -7.80 7.83
N ALA A 163 4.19 -7.84 6.52
CA ALA A 163 3.01 -8.50 6.00
C ALA A 163 3.06 -10.01 6.26
N LYS A 164 1.90 -10.62 6.52
CA LYS A 164 1.74 -12.08 6.60
C LYS A 164 1.20 -12.69 5.30
N ASN A 165 0.59 -11.86 4.47
CA ASN A 165 -0.02 -12.28 3.21
C ASN A 165 0.33 -11.27 2.12
N VAL A 166 0.53 -11.77 0.91
CA VAL A 166 0.60 -10.96 -0.32
C VAL A 166 -0.54 -11.38 -1.22
N TYR A 167 -1.31 -10.40 -1.69
CA TYR A 167 -2.38 -10.58 -2.67
C TYR A 167 -2.00 -9.85 -3.95
N ARG A 168 -1.90 -10.57 -5.06
CA ARG A 168 -1.82 -9.96 -6.39
C ARG A 168 -3.15 -10.14 -7.10
N ILE A 169 -3.75 -9.04 -7.52
CA ILE A 169 -5.10 -8.97 -8.05
C ILE A 169 -5.02 -8.37 -9.44
N ASP A 170 -5.54 -9.10 -10.44
CA ASP A 170 -5.60 -8.64 -11.83
C ASP A 170 -4.23 -8.33 -12.46
N GLU A 171 -3.19 -9.05 -12.04
CA GLU A 171 -1.85 -8.98 -12.62
C GLU A 171 -1.91 -9.32 -14.13
N SER A 172 -1.18 -8.54 -14.95
CA SER A 172 -1.13 -8.79 -16.39
C SER A 172 -0.48 -10.15 -16.67
N ARG A 173 -1.05 -10.91 -17.60
CA ARG A 173 -0.43 -12.16 -18.07
C ARG A 173 0.86 -11.92 -18.84
N PHE A 174 1.02 -10.70 -19.36
CA PHE A 174 2.23 -10.21 -19.98
C PHE A 174 2.88 -9.28 -18.95
N GLY A 175 3.54 -9.86 -17.95
CA GLY A 175 4.42 -9.09 -17.09
C GLY A 175 5.36 -8.27 -17.97
N LEU A 176 5.74 -7.07 -17.53
CA LEU A 176 6.64 -6.20 -18.29
C LEU A 176 7.78 -7.05 -18.88
N PRO A 177 7.97 -7.11 -20.21
CA PRO A 177 9.19 -7.68 -20.74
C PRO A 177 10.31 -6.88 -20.08
N ASN A 178 11.27 -7.60 -19.47
CA ASN A 178 12.39 -7.04 -18.73
C ASN A 178 12.77 -5.67 -19.29
N LEU A 179 12.61 -4.62 -18.48
CA LEU A 179 13.17 -3.31 -18.78
C LEU A 179 14.67 -3.53 -18.98
N GLN A 180 15.10 -3.56 -20.25
CA GLN A 180 16.51 -3.57 -20.66
C GLN A 180 17.16 -2.25 -20.31
#